data_AF-A0A9E3RHP0-F1
#
_entry.id   AF-A0A9E3RHP0-F1
#
_cell.length_a   1.000
_cell.length_b   1.000
_cell.length_c   1.000
_cell.angle_alpha   90.00
_cell.angle_beta   90.00
_cell.angle_gamma   90.00
#
_symmetry.space_group_name_H-M   'P 1'
#
loop_
_entity.id
_entity.type
_entity.pdbx_description
1 polymer ?
#
loop_
_entity_poly.entity_id
_entity_poly.type
_entity_poly.pdbx_seq_one_letter_code
_entity_poly.pdbx_strand_id
1 'polypeptide(L)'
;MSTKITIDPVTRVEGHGRVTIHLDDYGEVKDAFFHIVEFRGFERFIQGHPYWEAPALVQRLCGICPVSHHLAAAKAIDQLVGVDPKDLSPAATKLRRLLHYGQVFQSHALHFFYLASPDLLFGMEAPVDKRNVVAVAMENRELATRGILMRKFGQEMIRAIAGKRIHGIACVPGGVYKTFSPVERDYFLDGKEIPNIDTMIEWAGEVIDFMKNYHKEHRKLLDSFAEFPSGHLGMVGETGAMELYHGNLRAIDSKGNVTLNDVPTDDYLKYFSEAVEKWSYMKFP
;
A
#
# COMPACT_ATOMS: atom_id res chain seq x y z
N MET A 1 33.78 4.08 24.10
CA MET A 1 33.86 3.87 22.63
C MET A 1 32.44 3.81 22.11
N SER A 2 32.02 4.76 21.27
CA SER A 2 30.70 4.72 20.67
C SER A 2 30.59 3.53 19.70
N THR A 3 29.69 2.60 20.00
CA THR A 3 29.46 1.39 19.20
C THR A 3 28.30 1.63 18.25
N LYS A 4 28.41 1.16 17.00
CA LYS A 4 27.33 1.26 16.00
C LYS A 4 26.88 -0.14 15.58
N ILE A 5 25.61 -0.44 15.79
CA ILE A 5 24.94 -1.64 15.29
C ILE A 5 24.22 -1.27 14.00
N THR A 6 24.31 -2.13 12.98
CA THR A 6 23.68 -1.89 11.67
C THR A 6 22.87 -3.11 11.24
N ILE A 7 21.62 -2.88 10.87
CA ILE A 7 20.71 -3.86 10.26
C ILE A 7 20.58 -3.48 8.79
N ASP A 8 21.27 -4.21 7.92
CA ASP A 8 21.34 -3.95 6.47
C ASP A 8 21.40 -5.29 5.70
N PRO A 9 20.38 -5.64 4.90
CA PRO A 9 19.14 -4.89 4.67
C PRO A 9 18.10 -5.10 5.80
N VAL A 10 17.13 -4.20 5.88
CA VAL A 10 15.85 -4.51 6.53
C VAL A 10 15.13 -5.56 5.68
N THR A 11 14.82 -6.71 6.27
CA THR A 11 14.19 -7.84 5.55
C THR A 11 12.67 -7.79 5.61
N ARG A 12 12.00 -8.44 4.64
CA ARG A 12 10.53 -8.55 4.54
C ARG A 12 9.81 -7.19 4.44
N VAL A 13 10.45 -6.22 3.79
CA VAL A 13 9.86 -4.95 3.37
C VAL A 13 10.04 -4.78 1.86
N GLU A 14 9.29 -3.86 1.25
CA GLU A 14 9.54 -3.45 -0.13
C GLU A 14 10.57 -2.32 -0.16
N GLY A 15 11.43 -2.33 -1.18
CA GLY A 15 12.55 -1.39 -1.31
C GLY A 15 13.76 -1.75 -0.41
N HIS A 16 14.72 -0.83 -0.36
CA HIS A 16 15.96 -1.01 0.40
C HIS A 16 16.04 -0.03 1.55
N GLY A 17 15.76 -0.55 2.75
CA GLY A 17 15.91 0.15 4.02
C GLY A 17 17.11 -0.38 4.81
N ARG A 18 17.70 0.48 5.62
CA ARG A 18 18.73 0.15 6.62
C ARG A 18 18.40 0.81 7.94
N VAL A 19 18.69 0.14 9.06
CA VAL A 19 18.62 0.75 10.39
C VAL A 19 20.02 0.82 10.99
N THR A 20 20.38 1.96 11.58
CA THR A 20 21.59 2.08 12.40
C THR A 20 21.25 2.50 13.81
N ILE A 21 21.82 1.81 14.79
CA ILE A 21 21.63 2.04 16.22
C ILE A 21 22.98 2.44 16.80
N HIS A 22 23.04 3.60 17.42
CA HIS A 22 24.25 4.18 17.99
C HIS A 22 24.19 4.05 19.50
N LEU A 23 25.20 3.40 20.08
CA LEU A 23 25.35 3.22 21.51
C LEU A 23 26.31 4.26 22.08
N ASP A 24 26.02 4.72 23.29
CA ASP A 24 26.93 5.55 24.07
C ASP A 24 28.07 4.73 24.70
N ASP A 25 28.88 5.38 25.55
CA ASP A 25 30.01 4.74 26.21
C ASP A 25 29.61 3.73 27.30
N TYR A 26 28.35 3.74 27.74
CA TYR A 26 27.76 2.80 28.70
C TYR A 26 27.06 1.62 28.02
N GLY A 27 26.95 1.65 26.68
CA GLY A 27 26.26 0.64 25.89
C GLY A 27 24.75 0.86 25.78
N GLU A 28 24.24 2.02 26.20
CA GLU A 28 22.83 2.38 26.05
C GLU A 28 22.56 2.98 24.67
N VAL A 29 21.35 2.75 24.13
CA VAL A 29 20.95 3.30 22.83
C VAL A 29 20.80 4.82 22.96
N LYS A 30 21.67 5.54 22.24
CA LYS A 30 21.63 7.00 22.16
C LYS A 30 20.73 7.48 21.03
N ASP A 31 20.93 6.92 19.83
CA ASP A 31 20.20 7.31 18.62
C ASP A 31 19.91 6.09 17.74
N ALA A 32 18.79 6.12 17.02
CA ALA A 32 18.45 5.15 15.98
C ALA A 32 17.94 5.86 14.72
N PHE A 33 18.41 5.43 13.55
CA PHE A 33 18.07 6.06 12.26
C PHE A 33 17.58 5.01 11.26
N PHE A 34 16.54 5.35 10.49
CA PHE A 34 16.02 4.55 9.38
C PHE A 34 16.34 5.16 8.02
N HIS A 35 17.29 4.55 7.31
CA HIS A 35 17.80 5.06 6.04
C HIS A 35 17.07 4.41 4.87
N ILE A 36 16.55 5.22 3.95
CA ILE A 36 16.31 4.77 2.58
C ILE A 36 17.56 5.06 1.76
N VAL A 37 18.16 4.01 1.21
CA VAL A 37 19.48 4.07 0.58
C VAL A 37 19.41 4.09 -0.96
N GLU A 38 18.20 4.06 -1.52
CA GLU A 38 17.98 4.09 -2.96
C GLU A 38 17.52 5.45 -3.47
N PHE A 39 17.99 5.79 -4.67
CA PHE A 39 17.54 6.93 -5.45
C PHE A 39 17.36 6.51 -6.91
N ARG A 40 16.32 7.05 -7.57
CA ARG A 40 16.04 6.83 -9.00
C ARG A 40 15.89 8.12 -9.80
N GLY A 41 15.41 9.21 -9.19
CA GLY A 41 15.30 10.52 -9.83
C GLY A 41 14.16 10.70 -10.85
N PHE A 42 13.05 9.97 -10.70
CA PHE A 42 11.93 9.95 -11.66
C PHE A 42 11.39 11.33 -12.01
N GLU A 43 11.18 12.19 -11.01
CA GLU A 43 10.65 13.56 -11.18
C GLU A 43 11.51 14.42 -12.12
N ARG A 44 12.80 14.09 -12.28
CA ARG A 44 13.72 14.78 -13.19
C ARG A 44 13.76 14.15 -14.57
N PHE A 45 13.97 12.84 -14.67
CA PHE A 45 14.14 12.22 -15.99
C PHE A 45 12.84 12.12 -16.80
N ILE A 46 11.67 12.19 -16.14
CA ILE A 46 10.38 12.17 -16.85
C ILE A 46 10.12 13.45 -17.65
N GLN A 47 10.86 14.53 -17.39
CA GLN A 47 10.69 15.80 -18.08
C GLN A 47 11.02 15.66 -19.56
N GLY A 48 10.16 16.20 -20.43
CA GLY A 48 10.28 16.07 -21.88
C GLY A 48 9.55 14.85 -22.47
N HIS A 49 9.10 13.90 -21.65
CA HIS A 49 8.21 12.84 -22.13
C HIS A 49 6.81 13.39 -22.44
N PRO A 50 6.13 12.86 -23.47
CA PRO A 50 4.72 13.15 -23.68
C PRO A 50 3.86 12.75 -22.49
N TYR A 51 2.90 13.61 -22.09
CA TYR A 51 2.13 13.41 -20.86
C TYR A 51 1.39 12.06 -20.80
N TRP A 52 0.93 11.53 -21.95
CA TRP A 52 0.20 10.26 -22.02
C TRP A 52 1.06 9.04 -21.69
N GLU A 53 2.39 9.16 -21.70
CA GLU A 53 3.28 8.09 -21.26
C GLU A 53 3.36 7.98 -19.74
N ALA A 54 3.00 9.03 -18.99
CA ALA A 54 3.20 9.06 -17.54
C ALA A 54 2.58 7.87 -16.80
N PRO A 55 1.33 7.42 -17.05
CA PRO A 55 0.72 6.28 -16.36
C PRO A 55 1.40 4.95 -16.68
N ALA A 56 2.10 4.86 -17.82
CA ALA A 56 2.96 3.73 -18.12
C ALA A 56 4.29 3.85 -17.39
N LEU A 57 4.94 5.01 -17.40
CA LEU A 57 6.27 5.16 -16.83
C LEU A 57 6.27 5.14 -15.28
N VAL A 58 5.38 5.90 -14.63
CA VAL A 58 5.39 6.06 -13.17
C VAL A 58 5.12 4.78 -12.41
N GLN A 59 4.34 3.87 -12.98
CA GLN A 59 4.01 2.62 -12.31
C GLN A 59 5.19 1.64 -12.24
N ARG A 60 6.34 1.94 -12.85
CA ARG A 60 7.57 1.14 -12.71
C ARG A 60 8.37 1.48 -11.44
N LEU A 61 7.93 2.48 -10.67
CA LEU A 61 8.57 2.85 -9.40
C LEU A 61 8.45 1.75 -8.35
N CYS A 62 7.37 0.95 -8.37
CA CYS A 62 7.14 -0.09 -7.39
C CYS A 62 6.44 -1.30 -8.04
N GLY A 63 6.86 -2.52 -7.65
CA GLY A 63 6.24 -3.76 -8.12
C GLY A 63 4.95 -4.16 -7.40
N ILE A 64 4.65 -3.57 -6.23
CA ILE A 64 3.47 -3.90 -5.41
C ILE A 64 2.31 -2.92 -5.64
N CYS A 65 2.60 -1.62 -5.77
CA CYS A 65 1.60 -0.58 -5.96
C CYS A 65 1.54 0.06 -7.36
N PRO A 66 1.81 -0.65 -8.48
CA PRO A 66 1.84 -0.03 -9.80
C PRO A 66 0.48 0.54 -10.22
N VAL A 67 -0.61 -0.08 -9.78
CA VAL A 67 -1.97 0.41 -10.09
C VAL A 67 -2.26 1.76 -9.43
N SER A 68 -1.77 2.02 -8.21
CA SER A 68 -1.96 3.32 -7.53
C SER A 68 -1.26 4.41 -8.33
N HIS A 69 -0.02 4.16 -8.74
CA HIS A 69 0.73 5.07 -9.59
C HIS A 69 0.06 5.28 -10.94
N HIS A 70 -0.43 4.20 -11.58
CA HIS A 70 -1.14 4.26 -12.84
C HIS A 70 -2.40 5.13 -12.74
N LEU A 71 -3.20 4.93 -11.70
CA LEU A 71 -4.44 5.69 -11.46
C LEU A 71 -4.17 7.14 -11.05
N ALA A 72 -3.17 7.39 -10.20
CA ALA A 72 -2.79 8.74 -9.81
C ALA A 72 -2.34 9.57 -11.02
N ALA A 73 -1.46 9.02 -11.86
CA ALA A 73 -1.05 9.67 -13.10
C ALA A 73 -2.21 9.83 -14.10
N ALA A 74 -3.10 8.83 -14.20
CA ALA A 74 -4.28 8.93 -15.06
C ALA A 74 -5.22 10.06 -14.61
N LYS A 75 -5.46 10.21 -13.31
CA LYS A 75 -6.28 11.31 -12.77
C LYS A 75 -5.66 12.68 -13.04
N ALA A 76 -4.35 12.82 -12.86
CA ALA A 76 -3.64 14.06 -13.20
C ALA A 76 -3.75 14.40 -14.69
N ILE A 77 -3.71 13.38 -15.56
CA ILE A 77 -3.87 13.56 -17.01
C ILE A 77 -5.31 13.89 -17.39
N ASP A 78 -6.31 13.29 -16.73
CA ASP A 78 -7.71 13.65 -16.96
C ASP A 78 -7.90 15.16 -16.75
N GLN A 79 -7.40 15.69 -15.62
CA GLN A 79 -7.44 17.12 -15.33
C GLN A 79 -6.70 17.94 -16.40
N LEU A 80 -5.52 17.48 -16.84
CA LEU A 80 -4.75 18.14 -17.89
C LEU A 80 -5.52 18.26 -19.21
N VAL A 81 -6.35 17.27 -19.56
CA VAL A 81 -7.18 17.29 -20.76
C VAL A 81 -8.57 17.91 -20.53
N GLY A 82 -8.80 18.53 -19.37
CA GLY A 82 -10.03 19.26 -19.04
C GLY A 82 -11.17 18.39 -18.50
N VAL A 83 -10.86 17.20 -17.97
CA VAL A 83 -11.84 16.30 -17.35
C VAL A 83 -11.54 16.18 -15.86
N ASP A 84 -12.47 16.62 -15.02
CA ASP A 84 -12.37 16.37 -13.57
C ASP A 84 -12.55 14.85 -13.32
N PRO A 85 -11.69 14.19 -12.52
CA PRO A 85 -11.84 12.77 -12.19
C PRO A 85 -13.21 12.39 -11.61
N LYS A 86 -13.94 13.33 -11.00
CA LYS A 86 -15.32 13.12 -10.51
C LYS A 86 -16.35 13.04 -11.65
N ASP A 87 -16.05 13.66 -12.80
CA ASP A 87 -16.93 13.80 -13.95
C ASP A 87 -16.70 12.71 -15.02
N LEU A 88 -15.84 11.73 -14.72
CA LEU A 88 -15.68 10.53 -15.55
C LEU A 88 -17.00 9.78 -15.73
N SER A 89 -17.14 9.11 -16.88
CA SER A 89 -18.34 8.30 -17.13
C SER A 89 -18.54 7.24 -16.03
N PRO A 90 -19.79 6.88 -15.68
CA PRO A 90 -20.05 5.91 -14.62
C PRO A 90 -19.31 4.57 -14.80
N ALA A 91 -19.13 4.13 -16.05
CA ALA A 91 -18.37 2.93 -16.37
C ALA A 91 -16.87 3.10 -16.08
N ALA A 92 -16.26 4.20 -16.54
CA ALA A 92 -14.85 4.48 -16.28
C ALA A 92 -14.55 4.61 -14.78
N THR A 93 -15.39 5.34 -14.04
CA THR A 93 -15.25 5.52 -12.59
C THR A 93 -15.34 4.18 -11.86
N LYS A 94 -16.33 3.33 -12.19
CA LYS A 94 -16.46 2.00 -11.58
C LYS A 94 -15.29 1.08 -11.90
N LEU A 95 -14.78 1.08 -13.14
CA LEU A 95 -13.66 0.24 -13.53
C LEU A 95 -12.35 0.67 -12.87
N ARG A 96 -12.08 1.97 -12.79
CA ARG A 96 -10.90 2.49 -12.07
C ARG A 96 -10.98 2.20 -10.57
N ARG A 97 -12.16 2.34 -9.96
CA ARG A 97 -12.39 1.97 -8.54
C ARG A 97 -12.20 0.47 -8.31
N LEU A 98 -12.79 -0.38 -9.14
CA LEU A 98 -12.64 -1.84 -9.04
C LEU A 98 -11.18 -2.28 -9.22
N LEU A 99 -10.46 -1.65 -10.15
CA LEU A 99 -9.03 -1.85 -10.34
C LEU A 99 -8.23 -1.46 -9.08
N HIS A 100 -8.53 -0.33 -8.47
CA HIS A 100 -7.88 0.11 -7.23
C HIS A 100 -8.21 -0.80 -6.04
N TYR A 101 -9.45 -1.25 -5.91
CA TYR A 101 -9.87 -2.17 -4.86
C TYR A 101 -9.16 -3.52 -4.98
N GLY A 102 -9.04 -4.06 -6.19
CA GLY A 102 -8.23 -5.26 -6.45
C GLY A 102 -6.77 -5.08 -6.03
N GLN A 103 -6.20 -3.89 -6.28
CA GLN A 103 -4.85 -3.54 -5.86
C GLN A 103 -4.69 -3.46 -4.34
N VAL A 104 -5.58 -2.77 -3.63
CA VAL A 104 -5.53 -2.65 -2.17
C VAL A 104 -5.65 -4.03 -1.54
N PHE A 105 -6.61 -4.83 -2.01
CA PHE A 105 -6.84 -6.18 -1.51
C PHE A 105 -5.60 -7.07 -1.68
N GLN A 106 -5.02 -7.16 -2.88
CA GLN A 106 -3.82 -7.99 -3.09
C GLN A 106 -2.60 -7.47 -2.31
N SER A 107 -2.48 -6.14 -2.13
CA SER A 107 -1.35 -5.54 -1.42
C SER A 107 -1.42 -5.82 0.06
N HIS A 108 -2.61 -5.73 0.66
CA HIS A 108 -2.84 -6.07 2.07
C HIS A 108 -2.66 -7.56 2.31
N ALA A 109 -3.18 -8.42 1.43
CA ALA A 109 -2.93 -9.86 1.50
C ALA A 109 -1.42 -10.17 1.38
N LEU A 110 -0.71 -9.55 0.44
CA LEU A 110 0.74 -9.72 0.31
C LEU A 110 1.46 -9.34 1.61
N HIS A 111 1.22 -8.14 2.12
CA HIS A 111 1.88 -7.67 3.33
C HIS A 111 1.57 -8.56 4.54
N PHE A 112 0.29 -8.82 4.80
CA PHE A 112 -0.10 -9.62 5.96
C PHE A 112 0.48 -11.04 5.89
N PHE A 113 0.21 -11.79 4.81
CA PHE A 113 0.54 -13.21 4.76
C PHE A 113 2.03 -13.48 4.48
N TYR A 114 2.69 -12.67 3.66
CA TYR A 114 4.07 -12.95 3.23
C TYR A 114 5.11 -12.20 4.06
N LEU A 115 4.77 -11.02 4.58
CA LEU A 115 5.72 -10.13 5.23
C LEU A 115 5.53 -10.13 6.74
N ALA A 116 4.34 -9.82 7.24
CA ALA A 116 4.07 -9.64 8.67
C ALA A 116 3.83 -10.95 9.43
N SER A 117 3.06 -11.89 8.85
CA SER A 117 2.60 -13.10 9.54
C SER A 117 3.70 -13.96 10.16
N PRO A 118 4.92 -14.09 9.59
CA PRO A 118 5.96 -14.91 10.22
C PRO A 118 6.35 -14.43 11.61
N ASP A 119 6.40 -13.11 11.86
CA ASP A 119 6.69 -12.58 13.20
C ASP A 119 5.49 -12.76 14.15
N LEU A 120 4.27 -12.60 13.63
CA LEU A 120 3.04 -12.73 14.42
C LEU A 120 2.79 -14.19 14.84
N LEU A 121 3.08 -15.15 13.97
CA LEU A 121 2.79 -16.57 14.21
C LEU A 121 3.89 -17.27 15.01
N PHE A 122 5.16 -16.94 14.77
CA PHE A 122 6.28 -17.62 15.41
C PHE A 122 6.90 -16.81 16.55
N GLY A 123 6.59 -15.52 16.64
CA GLY A 123 7.18 -14.59 17.59
C GLY A 123 8.43 -13.90 17.03
N MET A 124 8.72 -12.70 17.52
CA MET A 124 9.83 -11.86 17.06
C MET A 124 11.21 -12.47 17.38
N GLU A 125 11.28 -13.31 18.40
CA GLU A 125 12.51 -14.01 18.86
C GLU A 125 12.72 -15.37 18.18
N ALA A 126 11.82 -15.79 17.28
CA ALA A 126 11.97 -17.07 16.60
C ALA A 126 13.24 -17.10 15.72
N PRO A 127 13.83 -18.30 15.54
CA PRO A 127 14.98 -18.48 14.65
C PRO A 127 14.75 -17.88 13.25
N VAL A 128 15.80 -17.31 12.65
CA VAL A 128 15.72 -16.59 11.36
C VAL A 128 15.23 -17.52 10.24
N ASP A 129 15.64 -18.77 10.25
CA ASP A 129 15.20 -19.84 9.34
C ASP A 129 13.72 -20.19 9.51
N LYS A 130 13.10 -19.81 10.64
CA LYS A 130 11.67 -19.97 10.90
C LYS A 130 10.84 -18.73 10.52
N ARG A 131 11.38 -17.50 10.61
CA ARG A 131 10.62 -16.25 10.38
C ARG A 131 10.48 -15.87 8.91
N ASN A 132 9.90 -16.78 8.12
CA ASN A 132 9.63 -16.56 6.70
C ASN A 132 8.35 -17.28 6.22
N VAL A 133 7.87 -16.89 5.05
CA VAL A 133 6.64 -17.44 4.46
C VAL A 133 6.72 -18.94 4.12
N VAL A 134 7.92 -19.49 3.90
CA VAL A 134 8.07 -20.93 3.61
C VAL A 134 7.76 -21.73 4.87
N ALA A 135 8.29 -21.33 6.01
CA ALA A 135 7.96 -21.95 7.30
C ALA A 135 6.46 -21.81 7.64
N VAL A 136 5.85 -20.64 7.36
CA VAL A 136 4.39 -20.48 7.49
C VAL A 136 3.65 -21.48 6.61
N ALA A 137 4.07 -21.70 5.37
CA ALA A 137 3.44 -22.68 4.48
C ALA A 137 3.61 -24.14 4.92
N MET A 138 4.71 -24.46 5.61
CA MET A 138 4.97 -25.80 6.14
C MET A 138 4.17 -26.09 7.41
N GLU A 139 4.12 -25.13 8.35
CA GLU A 139 3.47 -25.32 9.66
C GLU A 139 2.00 -24.90 9.67
N ASN A 140 1.60 -23.97 8.80
CA ASN A 140 0.22 -23.49 8.66
C ASN A 140 -0.19 -23.39 7.18
N ARG A 141 -0.24 -24.56 6.53
CA ARG A 141 -0.52 -24.72 5.11
C ARG A 141 -1.84 -24.06 4.68
N GLU A 142 -2.87 -24.16 5.51
CA GLU A 142 -4.18 -23.58 5.23
C GLU A 142 -4.10 -22.05 5.15
N LEU A 143 -3.52 -21.40 6.16
CA LEU A 143 -3.35 -19.95 6.18
C LEU A 143 -2.52 -19.45 5.00
N ALA A 144 -1.42 -20.14 4.68
CA ALA A 144 -0.59 -19.80 3.53
C ALA A 144 -1.35 -19.94 2.21
N THR A 145 -2.15 -21.00 2.06
CA THR A 145 -2.99 -21.21 0.86
C THR A 145 -4.04 -20.12 0.72
N ARG A 146 -4.73 -19.76 1.81
CA ARG A 146 -5.69 -18.64 1.84
C ARG A 146 -5.00 -17.34 1.42
N GLY A 147 -3.84 -17.02 1.98
CA GLY A 147 -3.06 -15.84 1.61
C GLY A 147 -2.67 -15.77 0.13
N ILE A 148 -2.22 -16.90 -0.45
CA ILE A 148 -1.91 -17.01 -1.88
C ILE A 148 -3.16 -16.76 -2.73
N LEU A 149 -4.30 -17.35 -2.35
CA LEU A 149 -5.55 -17.25 -3.10
C LEU A 149 -6.19 -15.85 -2.99
N MET A 150 -6.15 -15.22 -1.82
CA MET A 150 -6.59 -13.82 -1.64
C MET A 150 -5.75 -12.87 -2.51
N ARG A 151 -4.42 -13.03 -2.48
CA ARG A 151 -3.55 -12.25 -3.37
C ARG A 151 -3.83 -12.53 -4.85
N LYS A 152 -4.05 -13.80 -5.22
CA LYS A 152 -4.43 -14.20 -6.59
C LYS A 152 -5.71 -13.51 -7.04
N PHE A 153 -6.74 -13.46 -6.20
CA PHE A 153 -8.02 -12.82 -6.53
C PHE A 153 -7.84 -11.34 -6.90
N GLY A 154 -7.17 -10.56 -6.06
CA GLY A 154 -6.91 -9.15 -6.35
C GLY A 154 -6.04 -8.94 -7.59
N GLN A 155 -5.01 -9.78 -7.80
CA GLN A 155 -4.18 -9.73 -9.01
C GLN A 155 -4.94 -10.12 -10.29
N GLU A 156 -5.86 -11.08 -10.20
CA GLU A 156 -6.71 -11.46 -11.33
C GLU A 156 -7.70 -10.34 -11.68
N MET A 157 -8.25 -9.63 -10.68
CA MET A 157 -9.07 -8.43 -10.92
C MET A 157 -8.27 -7.37 -11.69
N ILE A 158 -7.02 -7.12 -11.27
CA ILE A 158 -6.12 -6.20 -11.97
C ILE A 158 -5.85 -6.69 -13.39
N ARG A 159 -5.57 -7.99 -13.60
CA ARG A 159 -5.36 -8.56 -14.94
C ARG A 159 -6.59 -8.41 -15.83
N ALA A 160 -7.78 -8.66 -15.30
CA ALA A 160 -9.02 -8.57 -16.06
C ALA A 160 -9.27 -7.13 -16.55
N ILE A 161 -8.91 -6.11 -15.77
CA ILE A 161 -9.15 -4.71 -16.15
C ILE A 161 -7.97 -4.11 -16.94
N ALA A 162 -6.74 -4.33 -16.48
CA ALA A 162 -5.52 -3.71 -17.00
C ALA A 162 -4.71 -4.61 -17.97
N GLY A 163 -5.22 -5.80 -18.28
CA GLY A 163 -4.61 -6.78 -19.18
C GLY A 163 -3.45 -7.58 -18.57
N LYS A 164 -2.76 -7.05 -17.56
CA LYS A 164 -1.67 -7.71 -16.83
C LYS A 164 -1.84 -7.51 -15.33
N ARG A 165 -1.34 -8.48 -14.53
CA ARG A 165 -1.35 -8.41 -13.05
C ARG A 165 -0.46 -7.30 -12.50
N ILE A 166 0.65 -7.02 -13.19
CA ILE A 166 1.65 -6.03 -12.80
C ILE A 166 1.99 -5.20 -14.04
N HIS A 167 2.05 -3.88 -13.85
CA HIS A 167 2.35 -2.91 -14.90
C HIS A 167 1.43 -2.97 -16.14
N GLY A 168 0.15 -3.27 -15.91
CA GLY A 168 -0.90 -3.23 -16.92
C GLY A 168 -1.24 -1.81 -17.37
N ILE A 169 -2.06 -1.70 -18.40
CA ILE A 169 -2.60 -0.42 -18.88
C ILE A 169 -4.11 -0.60 -18.91
N ALA A 170 -4.83 0.27 -18.22
CA ALA A 170 -6.30 0.33 -18.24
C ALA A 170 -6.81 1.74 -18.57
N CYS A 171 -6.13 2.75 -18.03
CA CYS A 171 -6.58 4.12 -18.05
C CYS A 171 -5.95 4.88 -19.21
N VAL A 172 -6.77 5.69 -19.86
CA VAL A 172 -6.42 6.65 -20.92
C VAL A 172 -6.99 8.01 -20.52
N PRO A 173 -6.50 9.12 -21.10
CA PRO A 173 -7.04 10.44 -20.80
C PRO A 173 -8.57 10.46 -20.99
N GLY A 174 -9.31 10.84 -19.94
CA GLY A 174 -10.77 10.92 -19.91
C GLY A 174 -11.50 9.61 -19.60
N GLY A 175 -10.80 8.50 -19.29
CA GLY A 175 -11.48 7.28 -18.88
C GLY A 175 -10.64 5.99 -18.91
N VAL A 176 -11.22 4.94 -19.48
CA VAL A 176 -10.61 3.62 -19.63
C VAL A 176 -10.86 3.13 -21.05
N TYR A 177 -9.90 2.44 -21.67
CA TYR A 177 -10.06 1.95 -23.05
C TYR A 177 -10.74 0.57 -23.14
N LYS A 178 -10.84 -0.14 -22.01
CA LYS A 178 -11.36 -1.51 -21.94
C LYS A 178 -12.72 -1.56 -21.25
N THR A 179 -13.58 -2.45 -21.71
CA THR A 179 -14.83 -2.86 -21.03
C THR A 179 -14.61 -4.03 -20.09
N PHE A 180 -15.60 -4.35 -19.25
CA PHE A 180 -15.61 -5.54 -18.39
C PHE A 180 -16.86 -6.37 -18.67
N SER A 181 -16.68 -7.50 -19.34
CA SER A 181 -17.77 -8.33 -19.84
C SER A 181 -18.44 -9.14 -18.73
N PRO A 182 -19.69 -9.60 -18.93
CA PRO A 182 -20.35 -10.50 -17.98
C PRO A 182 -19.54 -11.77 -17.69
N VAL A 183 -18.90 -12.35 -18.70
CA VAL A 183 -18.04 -13.54 -18.53
C VAL A 183 -16.84 -13.24 -17.64
N GLU A 184 -16.18 -12.09 -17.81
CA GLU A 184 -15.09 -11.67 -16.94
C GLU A 184 -15.55 -11.37 -15.51
N ARG A 185 -16.76 -10.83 -15.33
CA ARG A 185 -17.38 -10.63 -14.01
C ARG A 185 -17.67 -11.97 -13.34
N ASP A 186 -18.28 -12.90 -14.06
CA ASP A 186 -18.76 -14.18 -13.51
C ASP A 186 -17.60 -15.05 -13.01
N TYR A 187 -16.41 -14.92 -13.59
CA TYR A 187 -15.16 -15.52 -13.11
C TYR A 187 -14.86 -15.21 -11.62
N PHE A 188 -15.30 -14.05 -11.09
CA PHE A 188 -15.11 -13.68 -9.68
C PHE A 188 -16.32 -13.99 -8.79
N LEU A 189 -17.46 -14.37 -9.37
CA LEU A 189 -18.71 -14.57 -8.66
C LEU A 189 -19.07 -16.05 -8.51
N ASP A 190 -18.78 -16.88 -9.51
CA ASP A 190 -19.32 -18.24 -9.57
C ASP A 190 -18.52 -19.29 -8.79
N GLY A 191 -17.28 -18.97 -8.39
CA GLY A 191 -16.43 -19.84 -7.58
C GLY A 191 -15.80 -21.02 -8.33
N LYS A 192 -15.89 -21.07 -9.67
CA LYS A 192 -15.45 -22.26 -10.44
C LYS A 192 -13.94 -22.32 -10.65
N GLU A 193 -13.32 -21.22 -11.04
CA GLU A 193 -11.88 -21.15 -11.39
C GLU A 193 -11.02 -20.63 -10.23
N ILE A 194 -11.60 -19.74 -9.43
CA ILE A 194 -11.03 -19.20 -8.19
C ILE A 194 -12.14 -19.12 -7.13
N PRO A 195 -11.80 -19.12 -5.84
CA PRO A 195 -12.79 -18.83 -4.81
C PRO A 195 -13.45 -17.48 -5.08
N ASN A 196 -14.76 -17.41 -4.87
CA ASN A 196 -15.56 -16.25 -5.22
C ASN A 196 -15.37 -15.09 -4.22
N ILE A 197 -16.01 -13.96 -4.53
CA ILE A 197 -15.96 -12.77 -3.67
C ILE A 197 -16.47 -13.02 -2.25
N ASP A 198 -17.49 -13.87 -2.06
CA ASP A 198 -18.02 -14.18 -0.73
C ASP A 198 -16.98 -14.91 0.12
N THR A 199 -16.24 -15.86 -0.46
CA THR A 199 -15.10 -16.50 0.19
C THR A 199 -14.00 -15.49 0.54
N MET A 200 -13.73 -14.50 -0.30
CA MET A 200 -12.74 -13.45 0.02
C MET A 200 -13.17 -12.59 1.20
N ILE A 201 -14.46 -12.29 1.32
CA ILE A 201 -15.04 -11.52 2.43
C ILE A 201 -14.96 -12.33 3.72
N GLU A 202 -15.33 -13.61 3.67
CA GLU A 202 -15.24 -14.53 4.81
C GLU A 202 -13.80 -14.62 5.34
N TRP A 203 -12.83 -14.91 4.46
CA TRP A 203 -11.43 -15.02 4.85
C TRP A 203 -10.83 -13.71 5.37
N ALA A 204 -11.26 -12.56 4.83
CA ALA A 204 -10.87 -11.27 5.38
C ALA A 204 -11.41 -11.07 6.80
N GLY A 205 -12.65 -11.50 7.07
CA GLY A 205 -13.25 -11.49 8.40
C GLY A 205 -12.48 -12.33 9.40
N GLU A 206 -12.10 -13.55 9.02
CA GLU A 206 -11.29 -14.43 9.88
C GLU A 206 -9.91 -13.85 10.20
N VAL A 207 -9.26 -13.18 9.23
CA VAL A 207 -7.98 -12.48 9.47
C VAL A 207 -8.15 -11.33 10.46
N ILE A 208 -9.26 -10.59 10.37
CA ILE A 208 -9.59 -9.53 11.33
C ILE A 208 -9.77 -10.12 12.72
N ASP A 209 -10.47 -11.26 12.84
CA ASP A 209 -10.70 -11.90 14.13
C ASP A 209 -9.42 -12.51 14.71
N PHE A 210 -8.55 -13.07 13.87
CA PHE A 210 -7.19 -13.44 14.25
C PHE A 210 -6.44 -12.25 14.85
N MET A 211 -6.44 -11.09 14.17
CA MET A 211 -5.75 -9.90 14.64
C MET A 211 -6.33 -9.34 15.94
N LYS A 212 -7.65 -9.38 16.13
CA LYS A 212 -8.28 -9.00 17.40
C LYS A 212 -7.85 -9.91 18.55
N ASN A 213 -7.75 -11.22 18.32
CA ASN A 213 -7.31 -12.16 19.34
C ASN A 213 -5.83 -12.01 19.65
N TYR A 214 -5.00 -11.88 18.61
CA TYR A 214 -3.57 -11.57 18.76
C TYR A 214 -3.37 -10.28 19.55
N HIS A 215 -4.15 -9.23 19.26
CA HIS A 215 -4.10 -7.98 20.01
C HIS A 215 -4.42 -8.17 21.49
N LYS A 216 -5.47 -8.92 21.83
CA LYS A 216 -5.83 -9.22 23.22
C LYS A 216 -4.71 -9.94 23.97
N GLU A 217 -4.06 -10.91 23.32
CA GLU A 217 -2.98 -11.72 23.91
C GLU A 217 -1.67 -10.93 24.05
N HIS A 218 -1.35 -10.06 23.08
CA HIS A 218 -0.10 -9.31 23.00
C HIS A 218 -0.28 -7.80 23.29
N ARG A 219 -1.34 -7.45 24.00
CA ARG A 219 -1.78 -6.05 24.18
C ARG A 219 -0.69 -5.12 24.66
N LYS A 220 0.08 -5.54 25.68
CA LYS A 220 1.17 -4.72 26.24
C LYS A 220 2.19 -4.32 25.17
N LEU A 221 2.57 -5.26 24.31
CA LEU A 221 3.53 -4.99 23.23
C LEU A 221 2.91 -4.06 22.19
N LEU A 222 1.72 -4.37 21.68
CA LEU A 222 1.12 -3.63 20.57
C LEU A 222 0.65 -2.23 20.96
N ASP A 223 0.21 -2.03 22.20
CA ASP A 223 -0.26 -0.72 22.68
C ASP A 223 0.92 0.21 23.04
N SER A 224 2.13 -0.30 23.29
CA SER A 224 3.27 0.51 23.78
C SER A 224 4.49 0.55 22.87
N PHE A 225 4.61 -0.36 21.90
CA PHE A 225 5.77 -0.42 21.03
C PHE A 225 5.82 0.80 20.11
N ALA A 226 6.84 1.65 20.31
CA ALA A 226 7.07 2.87 19.54
C ALA A 226 5.84 3.80 19.48
N GLU A 227 5.05 3.85 20.56
CA GLU A 227 3.92 4.78 20.69
C GLU A 227 4.43 6.23 20.75
N PHE A 228 3.91 7.09 19.89
CA PHE A 228 4.12 8.54 19.97
C PHE A 228 2.93 9.31 19.38
N PRO A 229 2.59 10.48 19.93
CA PRO A 229 1.51 11.29 19.39
C PRO A 229 1.87 11.84 18.01
N SER A 230 1.01 11.60 17.02
CA SER A 230 1.18 12.06 15.63
C SER A 230 -0.14 12.48 14.99
N GLY A 231 -0.05 13.25 13.90
CA GLY A 231 -1.18 13.54 13.04
C GLY A 231 -1.48 12.39 12.08
N HIS A 232 -2.74 12.23 11.68
CA HIS A 232 -3.20 11.21 10.74
C HIS A 232 -3.88 11.87 9.54
N LEU A 233 -3.37 11.60 8.34
CA LEU A 233 -3.91 12.09 7.08
C LEU A 233 -4.65 10.95 6.35
N GLY A 234 -5.83 11.25 5.83
CA GLY A 234 -6.61 10.32 5.03
C GLY A 234 -7.40 11.02 3.95
N MET A 235 -7.94 10.24 3.01
CA MET A 235 -8.90 10.71 2.03
C MET A 235 -10.31 10.37 2.48
N VAL A 236 -11.21 11.34 2.37
CA VAL A 236 -12.62 11.20 2.71
C VAL A 236 -13.51 11.56 1.52
N GLY A 237 -14.63 10.85 1.39
CA GLY A 237 -15.68 11.19 0.44
C GLY A 237 -16.56 12.33 0.94
N GLU A 238 -17.56 12.73 0.15
CA GLU A 238 -18.47 13.85 0.46
C GLU A 238 -19.21 13.71 1.80
N THR A 239 -19.46 12.47 2.24
CA THR A 239 -20.13 12.17 3.51
C THR A 239 -19.17 12.08 4.70
N GLY A 240 -17.87 12.30 4.49
CA GLY A 240 -16.81 12.07 5.49
C GLY A 240 -16.42 10.60 5.66
N ALA A 241 -17.01 9.68 4.89
CA ALA A 241 -16.64 8.26 4.92
C ALA A 241 -15.27 8.00 4.28
N MET A 242 -14.65 6.87 4.64
CA MET A 242 -13.39 6.44 4.05
C MET A 242 -13.50 6.34 2.52
N GLU A 243 -12.53 6.92 1.82
CA GLU A 243 -12.45 6.91 0.38
C GLU A 243 -11.01 6.56 -0.05
N LEU A 244 -10.87 5.71 -1.06
CA LEU A 244 -9.56 5.21 -1.52
C LEU A 244 -9.20 5.73 -2.92
N TYR A 245 -10.19 6.15 -3.72
CA TYR A 245 -9.98 6.49 -5.12
C TYR A 245 -9.97 8.01 -5.36
N HIS A 246 -11.02 8.73 -4.94
CA HIS A 246 -11.13 10.17 -5.20
C HIS A 246 -12.05 10.85 -4.19
N GLY A 247 -11.53 11.86 -3.50
CA GLY A 247 -12.18 12.63 -2.45
C GLY A 247 -11.26 13.75 -1.96
N ASN A 248 -11.51 14.25 -0.76
CA ASN A 248 -10.75 15.35 -0.15
C ASN A 248 -9.75 14.85 0.90
N LEU A 249 -8.71 15.63 1.17
CA LEU A 249 -7.72 15.36 2.21
C LEU A 249 -8.21 15.87 3.56
N ARG A 250 -8.26 14.98 4.55
CA ARG A 250 -8.55 15.31 5.96
C ARG A 250 -7.40 14.88 6.84
N ALA A 251 -6.99 15.75 7.76
CA ALA A 251 -6.02 15.42 8.79
C ALA A 251 -6.58 15.69 10.18
N ILE A 252 -6.21 14.83 11.13
CA ILE A 252 -6.48 15.00 12.56
C ILE A 252 -5.18 14.96 13.35
N ASP A 253 -5.14 15.62 14.51
CA ASP A 253 -4.04 15.47 15.48
C ASP A 253 -4.19 14.18 16.31
N SER A 254 -3.24 13.95 17.22
CA SER A 254 -3.24 12.77 18.11
C SER A 254 -4.39 12.74 19.11
N LYS A 255 -5.17 13.83 19.23
CA LYS A 255 -6.35 13.96 20.10
C LYS A 255 -7.65 13.87 19.32
N GLY A 256 -7.57 13.76 17.99
CA GLY A 256 -8.74 13.71 17.10
C GLY A 256 -9.26 15.08 16.66
N ASN A 257 -8.57 16.19 16.97
CA ASN A 257 -8.97 17.50 16.45
C ASN A 257 -8.60 17.60 14.98
N VAL A 258 -9.51 18.15 14.17
CA VAL A 258 -9.26 18.36 12.74
C VAL A 258 -8.19 19.45 12.55
N THR A 259 -7.10 19.10 11.87
CA THR A 259 -5.99 20.01 11.50
C THR A 259 -5.99 20.36 10.02
N LEU A 260 -6.61 19.53 9.19
CA LEU A 260 -6.89 19.80 7.78
C LEU A 260 -8.32 19.35 7.47
N ASN A 261 -9.19 20.29 7.10
CA ASN A 261 -10.61 20.03 6.94
C ASN A 261 -10.98 19.89 5.46
N ASP A 262 -11.03 18.65 4.97
CA ASP A 262 -11.55 18.24 3.66
C ASP A 262 -11.09 19.13 2.50
N VAL A 263 -9.78 19.36 2.41
CA VAL A 263 -9.21 20.20 1.34
C VAL A 263 -9.10 19.41 0.03
N PRO A 264 -9.30 20.06 -1.13
CA PRO A 264 -9.10 19.41 -2.42
C PRO A 264 -7.67 18.89 -2.57
N THR A 265 -7.50 17.72 -3.22
CA THR A 265 -6.17 17.13 -3.44
C THR A 265 -5.24 18.01 -4.29
N ASP A 266 -5.81 18.83 -5.17
CA ASP A 266 -5.06 19.70 -6.08
C ASP A 266 -4.33 20.85 -5.35
N ASP A 267 -4.80 21.16 -4.14
CA ASP A 267 -4.27 22.22 -3.29
C ASP A 267 -3.16 21.76 -2.34
N TYR A 268 -2.70 20.50 -2.44
CA TYR A 268 -1.77 19.91 -1.46
C TYR A 268 -0.50 20.75 -1.24
N LEU A 269 0.02 21.42 -2.28
CA LEU A 269 1.20 22.28 -2.16
C LEU A 269 1.02 23.49 -1.24
N LYS A 270 -0.21 23.88 -0.91
CA LYS A 270 -0.49 24.94 0.06
C LYS A 270 -0.36 24.47 1.51
N TYR A 271 -0.43 23.15 1.74
CA TYR A 271 -0.56 22.56 3.07
C TYR A 271 0.63 21.70 3.48
N PHE A 272 1.40 21.19 2.52
CA PHE A 272 2.53 20.29 2.78
C PHE A 272 3.85 20.91 2.33
N SER A 273 4.92 20.54 3.02
CA SER A 273 6.31 20.88 2.69
C SER A 273 7.16 19.64 2.92
N GLU A 274 8.30 19.51 2.24
CA GLU A 274 9.15 18.33 2.41
C GLU A 274 10.55 18.75 2.86
N ALA A 275 10.95 18.31 4.04
CA ALA A 275 12.32 18.47 4.53
C ALA A 275 13.24 17.35 4.01
N VAL A 276 14.55 17.61 4.00
CA VAL A 276 15.57 16.65 3.58
C VAL A 276 16.60 16.52 4.68
N GLU A 277 16.96 15.27 4.98
CA GLU A 277 17.99 14.96 5.94
C GLU A 277 19.22 14.34 5.28
N LYS A 278 20.40 14.57 5.84
CA LYS A 278 21.68 14.12 5.25
C LYS A 278 21.85 12.61 5.22
N TRP A 279 21.05 11.88 5.99
CA TRP A 279 21.25 10.46 6.27
C TRP A 279 20.24 9.55 5.54
N SER A 280 19.27 10.08 4.78
CA SER A 280 18.29 9.29 4.05
C SER A 280 17.92 9.95 2.72
N TYR A 281 17.68 9.17 1.67
CA TYR A 281 17.10 9.69 0.42
C TYR A 281 15.59 9.93 0.54
N MET A 282 14.92 9.32 1.52
CA MET A 282 13.52 9.61 1.81
C MET A 282 13.42 10.98 2.48
N LYS A 283 12.52 11.81 1.95
CA LYS A 283 12.19 13.12 2.52
C LYS A 283 11.35 12.97 3.79
N PHE A 284 11.13 14.09 4.49
CA PHE A 284 10.34 14.19 5.71
C PHE A 284 9.23 15.24 5.49
N PRO A 285 8.06 14.82 5.00
CA PRO A 285 6.88 15.68 4.79
C PRO A 285 6.25 16.19 6.10
#